data_AF-A0A929VTS9-F1
#
_entry.id   AF-A0A929VTS9-F1
#
_cell.length_a   1.000
_cell.length_b   1.000
_cell.length_c   1.000
_cell.angle_alpha   90.00
_cell.angle_beta   90.00
_cell.angle_gamma   90.00
#
_symmetry.space_group_name_H-M   'P 1'
#
loop_
_entity.id
_entity.type
_entity.pdbx_description
1 polymer ?
#
loop_
_entity_poly.entity_id
_entity_poly.type
_entity_poly.pdbx_seq_one_letter_code
_entity_poly.pdbx_strand_id
1 'polypeptide(L)' 'MENPERDLARQIIENTNTNLFLTGRAGTGKTTFLRQIREEVHKRMVVLAPTGIAAMNAGG' A
#
# COMPACT_ATOMS: atom_id res chain seq x y z
N MET A 1 -8.47 11.32 -11.99
CA MET A 1 -8.17 10.22 -12.91
C MET A 1 -8.40 8.94 -12.15
N GLU A 2 -9.39 8.17 -12.59
CA GLU A 2 -9.74 6.87 -12.00
C GLU A 2 -8.64 5.85 -12.32
N ASN A 3 -8.21 5.06 -11.33
CA ASN A 3 -7.17 4.04 -11.51
C ASN A 3 -7.75 2.69 -11.05
N PRO A 4 -8.29 1.88 -11.97
CA PRO A 4 -9.02 0.67 -11.62
C PRO A 4 -8.13 -0.37 -10.93
N GLU A 5 -6.83 -0.41 -11.23
CA GLU A 5 -5.90 -1.33 -10.58
C GLU A 5 -5.70 -0.99 -9.09
N ARG A 6 -5.65 0.30 -8.75
CA ARG A 6 -5.56 0.75 -7.36
C ARG A 6 -6.84 0.50 -6.59
N ASP A 7 -7.99 0.72 -7.22
CA ASP A 7 -9.29 0.44 -6.59
C ASP A 7 -9.48 -1.05 -6.34
N LEU A 8 -9.10 -1.91 -7.30
CA LEU A 8 -9.11 -3.36 -7.11
C LEU A 8 -8.16 -3.78 -5.98
N ALA A 9 -6.93 -3.26 -5.96
CA ALA A 9 -5.97 -3.55 -4.91
C ALA A 9 -6.51 -3.16 -3.52
N ARG A 10 -7.14 -1.99 -3.41
CA ARG A 10 -7.78 -1.51 -2.17
C ARG A 10 -8.91 -2.44 -1.74
N GLN A 11 -9.79 -2.83 -2.66
CA GLN A 11 -10.88 -3.77 -2.35
C GLN A 11 -10.36 -5.13 -1.86
N ILE A 12 -9.29 -5.66 -2.46
CA ILE A 12 -8.66 -6.91 -2.00
C ILE A 12 -8.11 -6.73 -0.58
N ILE A 13 -7.39 -5.64 -0.31
CA ILE A 13 -6.80 -5.34 1.00
C ILE A 13 -7.89 -5.15 2.06
N GLU A 14 -8.97 -4.42 1.76
CA GLU A 14 -10.05 -4.09 2.70
C GLU A 14 -10.98 -5.28 2.98
N ASN A 15 -11.35 -6.03 1.95
CA ASN A 15 -12.47 -6.97 2.06
C ASN A 15 -12.06 -8.44 2.12
N THR A 16 -10.77 -8.75 1.92
CA THR A 16 -10.27 -10.13 1.90
C THR A 16 -9.08 -10.34 2.83
N ASN A 17 -8.67 -11.60 3.01
CA ASN A 17 -7.44 -11.98 3.70
C ASN A 17 -6.41 -12.60 2.73
N THR A 18 -6.49 -12.24 1.45
CA THR A 18 -5.63 -12.80 0.40
C THR A 18 -4.32 -12.01 0.30
N ASN A 19 -3.23 -12.72 -0.05
CA ASN A 19 -1.94 -12.09 -0.32
C ASN A 19 -1.97 -11.33 -1.66
N LEU A 20 -1.46 -10.09 -1.66
CA LEU A 20 -1.38 -9.24 -2.85
C LEU A 20 0.06 -8.77 -3.08
N PHE A 21 0.58 -8.95 -4.29
CA PHE A 21 1.85 -8.36 -4.71
C PHE A 21 1.60 -7.17 -5.64
N LEU A 22 1.86 -5.96 -5.15
CA LEU A 22 1.70 -4.72 -5.92
C LEU A 22 3.07 -4.22 -6.41
N THR A 23 3.21 -4.12 -7.73
CA THR A 23 4.41 -3.58 -8.38
C THR A 23 4.07 -2.40 -9.29
N GLY A 24 5.09 -1.69 -9.76
CA GLY A 24 4.94 -0.56 -10.67
C GLY A 24 6.24 0.19 -10.87
N ARG A 25 6.35 0.93 -11.97
CA ARG A 25 7.57 1.71 -12.31
C ARG A 25 7.84 2.82 -11.28
N ALA A 26 9.03 3.42 -11.34
CA ALA A 26 9.30 4.62 -10.54
C ALA A 26 8.28 5.73 -10.86
N GLY A 27 7.87 6.49 -9.85
CA GLY A 27 6.90 7.58 -10.02
C GLY A 27 5.42 7.17 -10.10
N THR A 28 5.07 5.88 -10.03
CA THR A 28 3.66 5.43 -10.13
C THR A 28 2.86 5.51 -8.82
N GLY A 29 3.32 6.28 -7.83
CA GLY A 29 2.55 6.53 -6.60
C GLY A 29 2.43 5.39 -5.59
N LYS A 30 3.28 4.34 -5.66
CA LYS A 30 3.22 3.18 -4.73
C LYS A 30 3.28 3.57 -3.25
N THR A 31 4.22 4.46 -2.88
CA THR A 31 4.34 4.93 -1.49
C THR A 31 3.14 5.77 -1.07
N THR A 32 2.59 6.58 -1.99
CA THR A 32 1.35 7.33 -1.76
C THR A 32 0.17 6.39 -1.51
N PHE A 33 0.05 5.32 -2.29
CA PHE A 33 -0.98 4.30 -2.08
C PHE A 33 -0.82 3.58 -0.74
N LEU A 34 0.41 3.21 -0.34
CA LEU A 34 0.65 2.61 0.98
C LEU A 34 0.21 3.54 2.12
N ARG A 35 0.47 4.85 2.01
CA ARG A 35 0.03 5.84 3.02
C ARG A 35 -1.49 5.95 3.09
N GLN A 36 -2.18 6.02 1.95
CA GLN A 36 -3.64 6.04 1.90
C GLN A 36 -4.25 4.78 2.53
N ILE A 37 -3.69 3.61 2.21
CA ILE A 37 -4.13 2.35 2.82
C ILE A 37 -3.98 2.38 4.35
N ARG A 38 -2.87 2.95 4.87
CA ARG A 38 -2.65 3.09 6.33
C ARG A 38 -3.65 4.05 6.99
N GLU A 39 -4.08 5.09 6.29
CA GLU A 39 -4.99 6.13 6.79
C GLU A 39 -6.47 5.73 6.69
N GLU A 40 -6.84 5.07 5.59
CA GLU A 40 -8.24 4.82 5.23
C GLU A 40 -8.70 3.40 5.61
N VAL A 41 -7.81 2.40 5.61
CA VAL A 41 -8.19 1.00 5.89
C VAL A 41 -8.10 0.69 7.38
N HIS A 42 -9.21 0.28 7.98
CA HIS A 42 -9.34 0.08 9.44
C HIS A 42 -8.89 -1.32 9.91
N LYS A 43 -8.02 -2.00 9.14
CA LYS A 43 -7.43 -3.29 9.52
C LYS A 43 -6.19 -3.07 10.37
N ARG A 44 -5.97 -3.93 11.36
CA ARG A 44 -4.70 -3.97 12.10
C ARG A 44 -3.57 -4.23 11.12
N MET A 45 -2.60 -3.31 11.07
CA MET A 45 -1.57 -3.29 10.05
C MET A 45 -0.19 -3.14 10.69
N VAL A 46 0.78 -3.84 10.14
CA VAL A 46 2.21 -3.65 10.42
C VAL A 46 2.89 -3.36 9.09
N VAL A 47 3.68 -2.29 9.02
CA VAL A 47 4.45 -1.91 7.83
C VAL A 47 5.91 -2.27 8.07
N LEU A 48 6.48 -3.06 7.18
CA LEU A 48 7.87 -3.52 7.27
C LEU A 48 8.63 -3.15 6.00
N ALA A 49 9.93 -2.89 6.13
CA ALA A 49 10.82 -2.64 5.01
C ALA A 49 12.19 -3.31 5.23
N PRO A 50 12.90 -3.72 4.17
CA PRO A 50 14.16 -4.45 4.28
C PRO A 50 15.36 -3.57 4.69
N THR A 51 15.25 -2.25 4.63
CA THR A 51 16.31 -1.30 5.01
C THR A 51 15.76 -0.16 5.87
N GLY A 52 16.60 0.43 6.71
CA GLY A 52 16.20 1.52 7.61
C GLY A 52 15.70 2.77 6.87
N ILE A 53 16.34 3.14 5.75
CA ILE A 53 15.88 4.27 4.93
C ILE A 53 14.49 4.00 4.33
N ALA A 54 14.22 2.78 3.87
CA ALA A 54 12.90 2.42 3.36
C ALA A 54 11.84 2.41 4.45
N ALA A 55 12.17 1.95 5.67
CA ALA A 55 11.27 2.00 6.82
C ALA A 55 10.92 3.45 7.20
N MET A 56 11.92 4.34 7.30
CA MET A 56 11.70 5.76 7.54
C MET A 56 10.77 6.38 6.47
N ASN A 57 10.98 6.07 5.20
CA ASN A 57 10.14 6.59 4.10
C ASN A 57 8.70 6.05 4.13
N ALA A 58 8.50 4.83 4.65
CA ALA A 58 7.21 4.19 4.85
C ALA A 58 6.48 4.66 6.13
N GLY A 59 7.12 5.53 6.92
CA GLY A 59 6.51 6.17 8.08
C GLY A 59 7.01 5.70 9.44
N GLY A 60 8.17 5.03 9.49
CA GLY A 60 9.00 4.81 10.69
C GLY A 60 8.36 3.92 11.75
#